data_AF-A0A0M2XNI8-F1
#
_entry.id   AF-A0A0M2XNI8-F1
#
_cell.length_a   1.000
_cell.length_b   1.000
_cell.length_c   1.000
_cell.angle_alpha   90.00
_cell.angle_beta   90.00
_cell.angle_gamma   90.00
#
_symmetry.space_group_name_H-M   'P 1'
#
loop_
_entity.id
_entity.type
_entity.pdbx_description
1 polymer ?
#
loop_
_entity_poly.entity_id
_entity_poly.type
_entity_poly.pdbx_seq_one_letter_code
_entity_poly.pdbx_strand_id
1 'polypeptide(L)'
;MDWITRERPKIDRIACPWLIKRFINPDAKIIYAPLDMVFEIAKQTNAIPFDIPDVEYTHYADECTFDYFLKKHELNDPALKRIAAIVRGADTDRHDLMPQSAGLEAVFSGLAYNIKDDNQLLEIGMVIYDGLYSWAQHLYRLKHSNEGPTEVLLLKIYHEHLNDKQKEKSPEWTASLREMIQDQIDTNTTLSLNRLSEELDISSSYLSREFSKYFENLNYGEYIRKKRIEKAIELMSDRSISLTDIAYLTGFSDQSHFTRIFKKFSGINPSEYRRKSFKK
;
A
#
# COMPACT_ATOMS: atom_id res chain seq x y z
N MET A 1 10.76 -34.05 19.34
CA MET A 1 9.64 -34.34 18.42
C MET A 1 9.91 -33.62 17.11
N ASP A 2 9.62 -34.29 15.99
CA ASP A 2 9.78 -33.75 14.65
C ASP A 2 8.50 -33.04 14.20
N TRP A 3 8.62 -32.15 13.23
CA TRP A 3 7.52 -31.29 12.76
C TRP A 3 7.42 -31.35 11.24
N ILE A 4 6.21 -31.23 10.72
CA ILE A 4 5.94 -31.32 9.29
C ILE A 4 4.97 -30.25 8.83
N THR A 5 5.21 -29.68 7.65
CA THR A 5 4.27 -28.77 6.98
C THR A 5 4.34 -28.96 5.47
N ARG A 6 3.51 -28.24 4.73
CA ARG A 6 3.49 -28.31 3.27
C ARG A 6 4.69 -27.59 2.65
N GLU A 7 5.18 -28.13 1.54
CA GLU A 7 6.27 -27.58 0.74
C GLU A 7 5.99 -26.16 0.22
N ARG A 8 7.03 -25.51 -0.32
CA ARG A 8 7.00 -24.10 -0.74
C ARG A 8 6.57 -23.20 0.43
N PRO A 9 7.36 -23.17 1.52
CA PRO A 9 7.01 -22.41 2.71
C PRO A 9 6.96 -20.92 2.41
N LYS A 10 5.94 -20.26 2.96
CA LYS A 10 5.87 -18.80 3.06
C LYS A 10 6.47 -18.36 4.40
N ILE A 11 6.33 -17.09 4.73
CA ILE A 11 6.97 -16.45 5.88
C ILE A 11 6.68 -17.20 7.19
N ASP A 12 5.41 -17.50 7.46
CA ASP A 12 5.02 -18.16 8.72
C ASP A 12 5.56 -19.60 8.83
N ARG A 13 5.59 -20.34 7.71
CA ARG A 13 6.17 -21.70 7.62
C ARG A 13 7.68 -21.75 7.67
N ILE A 14 8.38 -20.61 7.69
CA ILE A 14 9.81 -20.51 7.99
C ILE A 14 10.01 -19.98 9.42
N ALA A 15 9.18 -19.03 9.85
CA ALA A 15 9.20 -18.45 11.19
C ALA A 15 8.95 -19.52 12.28
N CYS A 16 7.95 -20.38 12.10
CA CYS A 16 7.59 -21.43 13.04
C CYS A 16 8.74 -22.44 13.26
N PRO A 17 9.36 -23.02 12.21
CA PRO A 17 10.58 -23.81 12.34
C PRO A 17 11.71 -23.12 13.12
N TRP A 18 11.94 -21.83 12.89
CA TRP A 18 12.95 -21.08 13.63
C TRP A 18 12.62 -21.00 15.12
N LEU A 19 11.37 -20.65 15.45
CA LEU A 19 10.89 -20.58 16.83
C LEU A 19 11.01 -21.94 17.53
N ILE A 20 10.58 -23.01 16.86
CA ILE A 20 10.69 -24.38 17.35
C ILE A 20 12.14 -24.70 17.70
N LYS A 21 13.07 -24.52 16.76
CA LYS A 21 14.48 -24.90 16.95
C LYS A 21 15.23 -24.01 17.95
N ARG A 22 14.79 -22.77 18.18
CA ARG A 22 15.48 -21.86 19.11
C ARG A 22 14.90 -21.87 20.53
N PHE A 23 13.61 -22.11 20.68
CA PHE A 23 12.92 -21.90 21.97
C PHE A 23 12.15 -23.12 22.48
N ILE A 24 11.90 -24.14 21.64
CA ILE A 24 11.06 -25.29 22.02
C ILE A 24 11.88 -26.58 22.03
N ASN A 25 12.53 -26.93 20.93
CA ASN A 25 13.32 -28.15 20.77
C ASN A 25 14.45 -27.95 19.73
N PRO A 26 15.70 -27.75 20.16
CA PRO A 26 16.85 -27.57 19.26
C PRO A 26 17.09 -28.73 18.28
N ASP A 27 16.78 -29.95 18.71
CA ASP A 27 17.00 -31.17 17.92
C ASP A 27 15.82 -31.50 16.99
N ALA A 28 14.79 -30.65 16.93
CA ALA A 28 13.65 -30.85 16.05
C ALA A 28 14.07 -30.92 14.58
N LYS A 29 13.63 -31.96 13.87
CA LYS A 29 13.66 -32.00 12.41
C LYS A 29 12.40 -31.39 11.85
N ILE A 30 12.56 -30.67 10.73
CA ILE A 30 11.49 -30.00 10.02
C ILE A 30 11.36 -30.69 8.67
N ILE A 31 10.16 -31.16 8.35
CA ILE A 31 9.86 -31.89 7.12
C ILE A 31 8.93 -31.02 6.28
N TYR A 32 9.31 -30.81 5.02
CA TYR A 32 8.44 -30.21 4.01
C TYR A 32 7.97 -31.30 3.05
N ALA A 33 6.66 -31.37 2.82
CA ALA A 33 6.06 -32.39 1.96
C ALA A 33 4.95 -31.80 1.07
N PRO A 34 4.62 -32.45 -0.05
CA PRO A 34 3.40 -32.15 -0.80
C PRO A 34 2.17 -32.15 0.12
N LEU A 35 1.25 -31.18 -0.06
CA LEU A 35 0.13 -30.94 0.85
C LEU A 35 -0.74 -32.18 1.09
N ASP A 36 -0.98 -32.95 0.03
CA ASP A 36 -1.75 -34.20 0.03
C ASP A 36 -1.05 -35.36 0.77
N MET A 37 0.26 -35.28 0.95
CA MET A 37 1.08 -36.30 1.62
C MET A 37 1.41 -35.96 3.08
N VAL A 38 1.15 -34.72 3.54
CA VAL A 38 1.56 -34.26 4.88
C VAL A 38 1.04 -35.19 5.99
N PHE A 39 -0.25 -35.54 5.99
CA PHE A 39 -0.83 -36.39 7.02
C PHE A 39 -0.32 -37.83 6.99
N GLU A 40 -0.01 -38.36 5.81
CA GLU A 40 0.55 -39.69 5.66
C GLU A 40 1.97 -39.73 6.26
N ILE A 41 2.82 -38.79 5.85
CA ILE A 41 4.20 -38.71 6.32
C ILE A 41 4.24 -38.41 7.81
N ALA A 42 3.39 -37.49 8.31
CA ALA A 42 3.26 -37.19 9.73
C ALA A 42 3.06 -38.46 10.58
N LYS A 43 2.19 -39.37 10.13
CA LYS A 43 1.94 -40.65 10.82
C LYS A 43 3.16 -41.58 10.74
N GLN A 44 3.81 -41.67 9.58
CA GLN A 44 4.98 -42.52 9.37
C GLN A 44 6.19 -42.08 10.20
N THR A 45 6.41 -40.77 10.32
CA THR A 45 7.57 -40.19 11.02
C THR A 45 7.25 -39.79 12.45
N ASN A 46 6.00 -39.96 12.90
CA ASN A 46 5.49 -39.43 14.18
C ASN A 46 5.79 -37.92 14.35
N ALA A 47 5.66 -37.17 13.26
CA ALA A 47 5.88 -35.72 13.24
C ALA A 47 4.57 -34.96 13.46
N ILE A 48 4.64 -33.82 14.13
CA ILE A 48 3.48 -32.97 14.41
C ILE A 48 3.24 -32.03 13.22
N PRO A 49 2.07 -32.09 12.57
CA PRO A 49 1.77 -31.21 11.46
C PRO A 49 1.39 -29.80 11.94
N PHE A 50 1.80 -28.77 11.19
CA PHE A 50 1.48 -27.36 11.48
C PHE A 50 1.27 -26.52 10.20
N ASP A 51 0.60 -25.38 10.35
CA ASP A 51 0.25 -24.42 9.29
C ASP A 51 -0.42 -25.06 8.06
N ILE A 52 -1.36 -25.96 8.34
CA ILE A 52 -2.25 -26.59 7.34
C ILE A 52 -3.69 -26.65 7.91
N PRO A 53 -4.72 -26.92 7.09
CA PRO A 53 -6.08 -27.14 7.59
C PRO A 53 -6.15 -28.34 8.55
N ASP A 54 -7.09 -28.28 9.50
CA ASP A 54 -7.47 -29.38 10.39
C ASP A 54 -6.37 -29.91 11.34
N VAL A 55 -5.37 -29.08 11.67
CA VAL A 55 -4.33 -29.41 12.67
C VAL A 55 -4.35 -28.44 13.85
N GLU A 56 -3.79 -28.89 14.98
CA GLU A 56 -3.74 -28.09 16.21
C GLU A 56 -2.90 -26.81 16.05
N TYR A 57 -1.71 -26.93 15.45
CA TYR A 57 -0.80 -25.81 15.25
C TYR A 57 -1.13 -25.10 13.93
N THR A 58 -2.11 -24.21 13.94
CA THR A 58 -2.56 -23.47 12.75
C THR A 58 -2.88 -22.01 13.12
N HIS A 59 -3.31 -21.21 12.15
CA HIS A 59 -3.70 -19.82 12.36
C HIS A 59 -5.10 -19.72 13.03
N TYR A 60 -5.36 -18.67 13.81
CA TYR A 60 -6.62 -18.47 14.53
C TYR A 60 -7.09 -17.02 14.43
N ALA A 61 -8.28 -16.80 13.87
CA ALA A 61 -8.82 -15.46 13.60
C ALA A 61 -7.80 -14.58 12.84
N ASP A 62 -7.37 -13.46 13.44
CA ASP A 62 -6.39 -12.53 12.86
C ASP A 62 -4.93 -12.87 13.25
N GLU A 63 -4.68 -13.99 13.91
CA GLU A 63 -3.36 -14.41 14.38
C GLU A 63 -2.78 -15.54 13.53
N CYS A 64 -1.47 -15.47 13.26
CA CYS A 64 -0.77 -16.47 12.46
C CYS A 64 -0.38 -17.71 13.29
N THR A 65 0.12 -18.76 12.63
CA THR A 65 0.56 -19.99 13.33
C THR A 65 1.68 -19.69 14.33
N PHE A 66 2.58 -18.74 14.02
CA PHE A 66 3.62 -18.29 14.96
C PHE A 66 3.04 -17.79 16.29
N ASP A 67 1.96 -17.01 16.26
CA ASP A 67 1.29 -16.52 17.47
C ASP A 67 0.74 -17.67 18.32
N TYR A 68 0.19 -18.69 17.66
CA TYR A 68 -0.30 -19.88 18.35
C TYR A 68 0.83 -20.61 19.08
N PHE A 69 2.00 -20.79 18.46
CA PHE A 69 3.16 -21.39 19.12
C PHE A 69 3.57 -20.62 20.37
N LEU A 70 3.60 -19.28 20.33
CA LEU A 70 3.95 -18.46 21.50
C LEU A 70 2.97 -18.71 22.66
N LYS A 71 1.67 -18.76 22.37
CA LYS A 71 0.64 -19.00 23.39
C LYS A 71 0.71 -20.42 23.95
N LYS A 72 0.78 -21.43 23.06
CA LYS A 72 0.77 -22.84 23.41
C LYS A 72 1.97 -23.25 24.28
N HIS A 73 3.14 -22.67 24.00
CA HIS A 73 4.38 -22.96 24.71
C HIS A 73 4.74 -21.90 25.77
N GLU A 74 3.81 -20.99 26.09
CA GLU A 74 3.95 -19.96 27.13
C GLU A 74 5.22 -19.09 26.96
N LEU A 75 5.61 -18.83 25.70
CA LEU A 75 6.81 -18.06 25.36
C LEU A 75 6.52 -16.57 25.50
N ASN A 76 6.97 -15.99 26.62
CA ASN A 76 6.62 -14.63 27.03
C ASN A 76 7.65 -13.55 26.68
N ASP A 77 8.70 -13.89 25.93
CA ASP A 77 9.76 -12.97 25.55
C ASP A 77 9.21 -11.75 24.76
N PRO A 78 9.45 -10.51 25.23
CA PRO A 78 9.03 -9.30 24.52
C PRO A 78 9.55 -9.19 23.08
N ALA A 79 10.76 -9.67 22.78
CA ALA A 79 11.30 -9.70 21.42
C ALA A 79 10.51 -10.66 20.53
N LEU A 80 10.14 -11.84 21.03
CA LEU A 80 9.29 -12.77 20.29
C LEU A 80 7.91 -12.16 19.98
N LYS A 81 7.33 -11.40 20.92
CA LYS A 81 6.08 -10.66 20.68
C LYS A 81 6.22 -9.61 19.57
N ARG A 82 7.37 -8.95 19.45
CA ARG A 82 7.63 -8.01 18.33
C ARG A 82 7.76 -8.76 17.01
N ILE A 83 8.49 -9.88 16.99
CA ILE A 83 8.63 -10.70 15.78
C ILE A 83 7.27 -11.23 15.34
N ALA A 84 6.43 -11.68 16.27
CA ALA A 84 5.08 -12.15 15.95
C ALA A 84 4.25 -11.08 15.21
N ALA A 85 4.28 -9.83 15.67
CA ALA A 85 3.62 -8.72 14.97
C ALA A 85 4.18 -8.48 13.56
N ILE A 86 5.50 -8.60 13.38
CA ILE A 86 6.17 -8.44 12.08
C ILE A 86 5.76 -9.57 11.13
N VAL A 87 5.85 -10.83 11.58
CA VAL A 87 5.48 -12.04 10.83
C VAL A 87 4.01 -11.96 10.42
N ARG A 88 3.11 -11.63 11.36
CA ARG A 88 1.68 -11.47 11.09
C ARG A 88 1.42 -10.44 10.00
N GLY A 89 2.04 -9.26 10.08
CA GLY A 89 1.89 -8.23 9.04
C GLY A 89 2.44 -8.63 7.68
N ALA A 90 3.52 -9.43 7.66
CA ALA A 90 4.13 -9.89 6.42
C ALA A 90 3.37 -11.06 5.77
N ASP A 91 2.76 -11.94 6.56
CA ASP A 91 2.05 -13.12 6.05
C ASP A 91 0.60 -12.81 5.63
N THR A 92 0.00 -11.74 6.16
CA THR A 92 -1.40 -11.34 5.89
C THR A 92 -1.56 -10.12 4.96
N ASP A 93 -0.49 -9.70 4.27
CA ASP A 93 -0.44 -8.46 3.46
C ASP A 93 -0.81 -7.17 4.23
N ARG A 94 -0.85 -7.23 5.57
CA ARG A 94 -1.10 -6.11 6.49
C ARG A 94 0.22 -5.45 6.89
N HIS A 95 0.93 -4.93 5.90
CA HIS A 95 2.23 -4.29 6.08
C HIS A 95 2.18 -3.03 6.97
N ASP A 96 0.99 -2.52 7.25
CA ASP A 96 0.73 -1.43 8.20
C ASP A 96 0.92 -1.84 9.68
N LEU A 97 0.90 -3.14 10.00
CA LEU A 97 1.05 -3.62 11.38
C LEU A 97 2.42 -3.27 11.99
N MET A 98 3.49 -3.45 11.23
CA MET A 98 4.84 -3.09 11.63
C MET A 98 5.65 -2.61 10.41
N PRO A 99 6.45 -1.53 10.52
CA PRO A 99 7.26 -1.04 9.39
C PRO A 99 8.19 -2.09 8.77
N GLN A 100 8.61 -3.08 9.56
CA GLN A 100 9.51 -4.15 9.14
C GLN A 100 8.81 -5.23 8.30
N SER A 101 7.47 -5.32 8.34
CA SER A 101 6.72 -6.41 7.69
C SER A 101 6.91 -6.44 6.18
N ALA A 102 6.79 -5.29 5.49
CA ALA A 102 6.98 -5.21 4.04
C ALA A 102 8.41 -5.62 3.62
N GLY A 103 9.42 -5.26 4.41
CA GLY A 103 10.80 -5.65 4.14
C GLY A 103 11.01 -7.16 4.31
N LEU A 104 10.42 -7.75 5.35
CA LEU A 104 10.48 -9.19 5.60
C LEU A 104 9.80 -9.98 4.47
N GLU A 105 8.62 -9.53 4.02
CA GLU A 105 7.90 -10.09 2.88
C GLU A 105 8.74 -10.05 1.61
N ALA A 106 9.26 -8.87 1.25
CA ALA A 106 10.04 -8.70 0.04
C ALA A 106 11.28 -9.61 0.00
N VAL A 107 11.97 -9.75 1.14
CA VAL A 107 13.14 -10.63 1.28
C VAL A 107 12.74 -12.10 1.10
N PHE A 108 11.74 -12.59 1.82
CA PHE A 108 11.36 -14.00 1.76
C PHE A 108 10.71 -14.38 0.43
N SER A 109 9.90 -13.50 -0.16
CA SER A 109 9.33 -13.69 -1.50
C SER A 109 10.43 -13.80 -2.56
N GLY A 110 11.46 -12.94 -2.50
CA GLY A 110 12.62 -13.03 -3.38
C GLY A 110 13.45 -14.29 -3.16
N LEU A 111 13.67 -14.70 -1.91
CA LEU A 111 14.38 -15.94 -1.59
C LEU A 111 13.63 -17.18 -2.07
N ALA A 112 12.32 -17.28 -1.84
CA ALA A 112 11.49 -18.38 -2.32
C ALA A 112 11.40 -18.43 -3.87
N TYR A 113 11.50 -17.27 -4.52
CA TYR A 113 11.62 -17.23 -5.98
C TYR A 113 12.95 -17.84 -6.46
N ASN A 114 14.06 -17.53 -5.80
CA ASN A 114 15.40 -17.96 -6.21
C ASN A 114 15.77 -19.39 -5.77
N ILE A 115 15.32 -19.80 -4.58
CA ILE A 115 15.72 -21.06 -3.94
C ILE A 115 14.54 -22.02 -4.02
N LYS A 116 14.77 -23.17 -4.68
CA LYS A 116 13.73 -24.19 -4.87
C LYS A 116 13.81 -25.34 -3.88
N ASP A 117 14.90 -25.45 -3.14
CA ASP A 117 15.04 -26.41 -2.05
C ASP A 117 14.53 -25.78 -0.74
N ASP A 118 13.49 -26.37 -0.16
CA ASP A 118 12.83 -25.81 1.03
C ASP A 118 13.71 -25.90 2.29
N ASN A 119 14.61 -26.88 2.38
CA ASN A 119 15.55 -26.99 3.50
C ASN A 119 16.63 -25.92 3.40
N GLN A 120 17.17 -25.68 2.21
CA GLN A 120 18.11 -24.59 1.97
C GLN A 120 17.47 -23.22 2.26
N LEU A 121 16.21 -23.04 1.86
CA LEU A 121 15.46 -21.82 2.16
C LEU A 121 15.27 -21.65 3.68
N LEU A 122 14.95 -22.73 4.39
CA LEU A 122 14.86 -22.71 5.86
C LEU A 122 16.20 -22.35 6.51
N GLU A 123 17.32 -22.93 6.07
CA GLU A 123 18.66 -22.61 6.62
C GLU A 123 18.99 -21.12 6.52
N ILE A 124 18.70 -20.49 5.37
CA ILE A 124 18.87 -19.04 5.20
C ILE A 124 17.88 -18.27 6.07
N GLY A 125 16.63 -18.73 6.12
CA GLY A 125 15.60 -18.17 6.99
C GLY A 125 16.00 -18.16 8.47
N MET A 126 16.66 -19.21 8.95
CA MET A 126 17.16 -19.28 10.32
C MET A 126 18.11 -18.12 10.64
N VAL A 127 19.04 -17.80 9.73
CA VAL A 127 20.00 -16.70 9.90
C VAL A 127 19.29 -15.35 9.93
N ILE A 128 18.30 -15.16 9.04
CA ILE A 128 17.52 -13.92 8.98
C ILE A 128 16.74 -13.71 10.28
N TYR A 129 16.07 -14.75 10.78
CA TYR A 129 15.32 -14.65 12.03
C TYR A 129 16.22 -14.51 13.26
N ASP A 130 17.42 -15.11 13.29
CA ASP A 130 18.41 -14.86 14.35
C ASP A 130 18.83 -13.37 14.38
N GLY A 131 19.03 -12.78 13.20
CA GLY A 131 19.31 -11.34 13.05
C GLY A 131 18.13 -10.47 13.48
N LEU A 132 16.91 -10.82 13.04
CA LEU A 132 15.69 -10.11 13.41
C LEU A 132 15.42 -10.19 14.91
N TYR A 133 15.70 -11.32 15.55
CA TYR A 133 15.58 -11.50 16.99
C TYR A 133 16.60 -10.68 17.76
N SER A 134 17.87 -10.69 17.33
CA SER A 134 18.90 -9.83 17.92
C SER A 134 18.53 -8.35 17.82
N TRP A 135 17.97 -7.93 16.68
CA TRP A 135 17.42 -6.58 16.53
C TRP A 135 16.24 -6.32 17.48
N ALA A 136 15.26 -7.23 17.53
CA ALA A 136 14.06 -7.09 18.36
C ALA A 136 14.38 -7.06 19.86
N GLN A 137 15.48 -7.69 20.27
CA GLN A 137 15.94 -7.75 21.65
C GLN A 137 16.77 -6.52 22.04
N HIS A 138 17.69 -6.08 21.16
CA HIS A 138 18.72 -5.13 21.55
C HIS A 138 18.66 -3.79 20.79
N LEU A 139 18.19 -3.79 19.54
CA LEU A 139 18.39 -2.69 18.60
C LEU A 139 17.09 -1.99 18.19
N TYR A 140 15.91 -2.50 18.54
CA TYR A 140 14.63 -1.96 18.07
C TYR A 140 14.35 -0.51 18.50
N ARG A 141 15.04 -0.01 19.53
CA ARG A 141 14.98 1.40 19.98
C ARG A 141 16.12 2.26 19.44
N LEU A 142 17.11 1.66 18.81
CA LEU A 142 18.18 2.41 18.16
C LEU A 142 17.57 3.15 16.98
N LYS A 143 17.40 4.46 17.16
CA LYS A 143 17.22 5.35 16.01
C LYS A 143 18.46 5.15 15.16
N HIS A 144 18.28 4.78 13.89
CA HIS A 144 19.37 4.87 12.93
C HIS A 144 19.69 6.36 12.85
N SER A 145 20.71 6.80 13.58
CA SER A 145 21.25 8.16 13.48
C SER A 145 22.03 8.28 12.17
N ASN A 146 21.33 8.05 11.06
CA ASN A 146 21.79 8.05 9.67
C ASN A 146 20.73 8.58 8.69
N GLU A 147 19.60 9.11 9.17
CA GLU A 147 19.06 10.30 8.53
C GLU A 147 19.90 11.45 9.10
N GLY A 148 20.56 12.23 8.24
CA GLY A 148 21.25 13.41 8.71
C GLY A 148 20.29 14.27 9.53
N PRO A 149 20.77 15.12 10.45
CA PRO A 149 19.91 16.04 11.20
C PRO A 149 18.99 16.84 10.25
N THR A 150 19.40 17.00 8.98
CA THR A 150 18.61 17.58 7.90
C THR A 150 17.43 16.71 7.46
N GLU A 151 17.57 15.42 7.14
CA GLU A 151 16.43 14.59 6.73
C GLU A 151 15.39 14.43 7.85
N VAL A 152 15.84 14.25 9.09
CA VAL A 152 14.92 14.20 10.26
C VAL A 152 14.21 15.54 10.44
N LEU A 153 14.93 16.66 10.30
CA LEU A 153 14.34 17.99 10.37
C LEU A 153 13.39 18.24 9.19
N LEU A 154 13.73 17.75 8.00
CA LEU A 154 12.91 17.89 6.80
C LEU A 154 11.63 17.07 6.95
N LEU A 155 11.71 15.82 7.39
CA LEU A 155 10.56 14.98 7.72
C LEU A 155 9.74 15.59 8.85
N LYS A 156 10.37 16.17 9.87
CA LYS A 156 9.66 16.83 10.98
C LYS A 156 8.93 18.08 10.50
N ILE A 157 9.58 18.94 9.72
CA ILE A 157 8.97 20.10 9.07
C ILE A 157 7.86 19.64 8.12
N TYR A 158 8.06 18.55 7.39
CA TYR A 158 7.08 18.01 6.46
C TYR A 158 5.84 17.49 7.21
N HIS A 159 6.04 16.73 8.30
CA HIS A 159 4.94 16.27 9.16
C HIS A 159 4.25 17.43 9.88
N GLU A 160 4.99 18.42 10.38
CA GLU A 160 4.42 19.63 10.97
C GLU A 160 3.59 20.41 9.94
N HIS A 161 4.09 20.57 8.71
CA HIS A 161 3.39 21.26 7.63
C HIS A 161 2.18 20.50 7.08
N LEU A 162 2.25 19.17 7.00
CA LEU A 162 1.12 18.32 6.62
C LEU A 162 0.04 18.30 7.70
N ASN A 163 0.44 18.25 8.98
CA ASN A 163 -0.50 18.26 10.10
C ASN A 163 -1.12 19.65 10.33
N ASP A 164 -0.41 20.75 10.05
CA ASP A 164 -0.98 22.11 10.07
C ASP A 164 -2.05 22.29 8.99
N LYS A 165 -1.86 21.68 7.81
CA LYS A 165 -2.88 21.71 6.74
C LYS A 165 -4.11 20.86 7.03
N GLN A 166 -4.05 19.90 7.96
CA GLN A 166 -5.22 19.10 8.37
C GLN A 166 -6.00 19.70 9.55
N LYS A 167 -5.54 20.81 10.16
CA LYS A 167 -6.24 21.47 11.28
C LYS A 167 -7.09 22.68 10.92
N GLU A 168 -7.01 23.22 9.71
CA GLU A 168 -8.03 24.14 9.23
C GLU A 168 -9.29 23.33 8.88
N LYS A 169 -10.36 23.49 9.66
CA LYS A 169 -11.69 23.06 9.24
C LYS A 169 -11.93 23.63 7.83
N SER A 170 -12.05 22.75 6.84
CA SER A 170 -12.39 23.19 5.48
C SER A 170 -13.71 23.97 5.56
N PRO A 171 -13.77 25.19 5.01
CA PRO A 171 -15.01 25.97 5.01
C PRO A 171 -16.15 25.17 4.39
N GLU A 172 -17.37 25.32 4.92
CA GLU A 172 -18.55 24.56 4.44
C GLU A 172 -18.79 24.74 2.93
N TRP A 173 -18.49 25.93 2.38
CA TRP A 173 -18.61 26.22 0.96
C TRP A 173 -17.71 25.35 0.07
N THR A 174 -16.64 24.75 0.59
CA THR A 174 -15.69 23.95 -0.22
C THR A 174 -16.31 22.67 -0.77
N ALA A 175 -17.19 22.02 0.00
CA ALA A 175 -17.91 20.83 -0.43
C ALA A 175 -18.93 21.18 -1.53
N SER A 176 -19.78 22.18 -1.27
CA SER A 176 -20.77 22.66 -2.24
C SER A 176 -20.12 23.15 -3.54
N LEU A 177 -19.02 23.90 -3.46
CA LEU A 177 -18.30 24.36 -4.65
C LEU A 177 -17.75 23.19 -5.49
N ARG A 178 -17.31 22.11 -4.84
CA ARG A 178 -16.83 20.92 -5.55
C ARG A 178 -17.96 20.27 -6.35
N GLU A 179 -19.15 20.16 -5.75
CA GLU A 179 -20.34 19.64 -6.43
C GLU A 179 -20.74 20.54 -7.61
N MET A 180 -20.77 21.86 -7.43
CA MET A 180 -21.11 22.81 -8.50
C MET A 180 -20.09 22.78 -9.65
N ILE A 181 -18.79 22.65 -9.34
CA ILE A 181 -17.76 22.49 -10.37
C ILE A 181 -17.94 21.16 -11.10
N GLN A 182 -18.26 20.07 -10.40
CA GLN A 182 -18.51 18.78 -11.03
C GLN A 182 -19.72 18.85 -11.98
N ASP A 183 -20.85 19.42 -11.53
CA ASP A 183 -22.03 19.63 -12.35
C ASP A 183 -21.73 20.53 -13.57
N GLN A 184 -20.94 21.58 -13.39
CA GLN A 184 -20.47 22.43 -14.48
C GLN A 184 -19.69 21.64 -15.54
N ILE A 185 -18.82 20.72 -15.12
CA ILE A 185 -18.02 19.88 -16.01
C ILE A 185 -18.91 18.82 -16.69
N ASP A 186 -19.95 18.35 -16.00
CA ASP A 186 -20.88 17.33 -16.49
C ASP A 186 -21.88 17.87 -17.51
N THR A 187 -22.44 19.04 -17.25
CA THR A 187 -23.37 19.75 -18.13
C THR A 187 -22.68 20.58 -19.20
N ASN A 188 -21.34 20.66 -19.17
CA ASN A 188 -20.54 21.51 -20.04
C ASN A 188 -20.90 23.01 -19.96
N THR A 189 -21.36 23.44 -18.78
CA THR A 189 -21.70 24.83 -18.53
C THR A 189 -20.42 25.63 -18.29
N THR A 190 -20.39 26.91 -18.69
CA THR A 190 -19.28 27.82 -18.32
C THR A 190 -19.80 28.82 -17.30
N LEU A 191 -19.63 28.47 -16.02
CA LEU A 191 -19.90 29.38 -14.92
C LEU A 191 -18.65 30.21 -14.63
N SER A 192 -18.87 31.49 -14.33
CA SER A 192 -17.80 32.36 -13.85
C SER A 192 -17.68 32.23 -12.35
N LEU A 193 -16.52 32.57 -11.81
CA LEU A 193 -16.29 32.60 -10.36
C LEU A 193 -17.30 33.52 -9.63
N ASN A 194 -17.78 34.58 -10.28
CA ASN A 194 -18.79 35.49 -9.72
C ASN A 194 -20.14 34.81 -9.51
N ARG A 195 -20.57 33.99 -10.47
CA ARG A 195 -21.84 33.27 -10.35
C ARG A 195 -21.78 32.18 -9.28
N LEU A 196 -20.65 31.47 -9.22
CA LEU A 196 -20.41 30.49 -8.16
C LEU A 196 -20.37 31.13 -6.77
N SER A 197 -19.83 32.34 -6.65
CA SER A 197 -19.81 33.06 -5.37
C SER A 197 -21.19 33.56 -4.94
N GLU A 198 -22.04 33.97 -5.88
CA GLU A 198 -23.44 34.33 -5.61
C GLU A 198 -24.26 33.14 -5.10
N GLU A 199 -24.12 31.97 -5.75
CA GLU A 199 -24.83 30.75 -5.36
C GLU A 199 -24.36 30.19 -4.00
N LEU A 200 -23.12 30.50 -3.60
CA LEU A 200 -22.53 30.10 -2.31
C LEU A 200 -22.71 31.16 -1.20
N ASP A 201 -23.38 32.28 -1.48
CA ASP A 201 -23.54 33.44 -0.58
C ASP A 201 -22.21 33.96 0.01
N ILE A 202 -21.16 34.01 -0.83
CA ILE A 202 -19.84 34.55 -0.47
C ILE A 202 -19.39 35.59 -1.49
N SER A 203 -18.48 36.48 -1.09
CA SER A 203 -17.93 37.47 -2.04
C SER A 203 -16.97 36.83 -3.05
N SER A 204 -17.02 37.23 -4.33
CA SER A 204 -16.09 36.77 -5.37
C SER A 204 -14.63 37.01 -4.99
N SER A 205 -14.34 38.14 -4.33
CA SER A 205 -12.99 38.50 -3.87
C SER A 205 -12.49 37.59 -2.75
N TYR A 206 -13.37 37.11 -1.87
CA TYR A 206 -13.02 36.11 -0.86
C TYR A 206 -12.78 34.76 -1.53
N LEU A 207 -13.72 34.29 -2.35
CA LEU A 207 -13.61 33.02 -3.06
C LEU A 207 -12.33 32.96 -3.90
N SER A 208 -12.02 34.00 -4.68
CA SER A 208 -10.82 34.03 -5.51
C SER A 208 -9.51 33.96 -4.70
N ARG A 209 -9.48 34.51 -3.48
CA ARG A 209 -8.29 34.50 -2.61
C ARG A 209 -8.11 33.14 -1.93
N GLU A 210 -9.21 32.53 -1.51
CA GLU A 210 -9.18 31.28 -0.76
C GLU A 210 -9.21 30.03 -1.64
N PHE A 211 -9.63 30.14 -2.91
CA PHE A 211 -9.79 29.00 -3.82
C PHE A 211 -8.52 28.14 -3.91
N SER A 212 -7.36 28.73 -4.15
CA SER A 212 -6.12 27.96 -4.33
C SER A 212 -5.73 27.16 -3.08
N LYS A 213 -6.06 27.64 -1.87
CA LYS A 213 -5.75 26.94 -0.61
C LYS A 213 -6.42 25.57 -0.53
N TYR A 214 -7.63 25.45 -1.08
CA TYR A 214 -8.46 24.23 -0.97
C TYR A 214 -8.52 23.42 -2.27
N PHE A 215 -8.10 23.99 -3.41
CA PHE A 215 -8.19 23.38 -4.73
C PHE A 215 -6.81 23.26 -5.40
N GLU A 216 -5.96 22.42 -4.79
CA GLU A 216 -4.66 21.99 -5.33
C GLU A 216 -3.64 23.11 -5.62
N ASN A 217 -3.72 24.25 -4.93
CA ASN A 217 -2.92 25.45 -5.20
C ASN A 217 -3.08 26.00 -6.62
N LEU A 218 -4.19 25.68 -7.31
CA LEU A 218 -4.52 26.19 -8.63
C LEU A 218 -5.50 27.36 -8.51
N ASN A 219 -5.44 28.31 -9.45
CA ASN A 219 -6.55 29.27 -9.59
C ASN A 219 -7.77 28.59 -10.24
N TYR A 220 -8.95 29.20 -10.11
CA TYR A 220 -10.20 28.63 -10.63
C TYR A 220 -10.13 28.25 -12.12
N GLY A 221 -9.58 29.12 -12.97
CA GLY A 221 -9.48 28.84 -14.40
C GLY A 221 -8.49 27.72 -14.74
N GLU A 222 -7.43 27.54 -13.96
CA GLU A 222 -6.52 26.40 -14.06
C GLU A 222 -7.18 25.11 -13.60
N TYR A 223 -7.90 25.16 -12.48
CA TYR A 223 -8.61 24.02 -11.93
C TYR A 223 -9.69 23.49 -12.89
N ILE A 224 -10.51 24.39 -13.46
CA ILE A 224 -11.51 24.02 -14.48
C ILE A 224 -10.85 23.39 -15.70
N ARG A 225 -9.76 23.97 -16.21
CA ARG A 225 -9.02 23.38 -17.35
C ARG A 225 -8.50 22.00 -17.01
N LYS A 226 -7.95 21.80 -15.81
CA LYS A 226 -7.51 20.49 -15.33
C LYS A 226 -8.68 19.49 -15.33
N LYS A 227 -9.82 19.83 -14.72
CA LYS A 227 -11.01 18.97 -14.68
C LYS A 227 -11.56 18.61 -16.07
N ARG A 228 -11.55 19.56 -17.00
CA ARG A 228 -11.91 19.30 -18.40
C ARG A 228 -10.96 18.31 -19.09
N ILE A 229 -9.66 18.38 -18.80
CA ILE A 229 -8.68 17.41 -19.33
C ILE A 229 -8.86 16.02 -18.70
N GLU A 230 -9.15 15.93 -17.40
CA GLU A 230 -9.44 14.65 -16.73
C GLU A 230 -10.64 13.95 -17.39
N LYS A 231 -11.75 14.67 -17.58
CA LYS A 231 -12.91 14.16 -18.33
C LYS A 231 -12.58 13.82 -19.78
N ALA A 232 -11.74 14.62 -20.44
CA ALA A 232 -11.31 14.31 -21.80
C ALA A 232 -10.55 12.98 -21.87
N ILE A 233 -9.70 12.68 -20.89
CA ILE A 233 -8.97 11.41 -20.77
C ILE A 233 -9.94 10.23 -20.63
N GLU A 234 -11.01 10.37 -19.83
CA GLU A 234 -12.06 9.34 -19.71
C GLU A 234 -12.71 9.04 -21.07
N LEU A 235 -13.06 10.09 -21.82
CA LEU A 235 -13.64 9.98 -23.15
C LEU A 235 -12.67 9.44 -24.22
N MET A 236 -11.34 9.49 -24.00
CA MET A 236 -10.36 8.96 -24.96
C MET A 236 -10.45 7.44 -25.15
N SER A 237 -11.09 6.73 -24.21
CA SER A 237 -11.29 5.28 -24.25
C SER A 237 -12.28 4.85 -25.35
N ASP A 238 -13.15 5.76 -25.81
CA ASP A 238 -14.11 5.49 -26.87
C ASP A 238 -13.58 5.97 -28.24
N ARG A 239 -13.44 5.03 -29.19
CA ARG A 239 -12.95 5.32 -30.55
C ARG A 239 -13.99 5.98 -31.45
N SER A 240 -15.26 5.93 -31.08
CA SER A 240 -16.35 6.56 -31.84
C SER A 240 -16.33 8.09 -31.73
N ILE A 241 -15.73 8.62 -30.66
CA ILE A 241 -15.69 10.06 -30.38
C ILE A 241 -14.42 10.68 -30.95
N SER A 242 -14.54 11.62 -31.89
CA SER A 242 -13.37 12.28 -32.48
C SER A 242 -12.65 13.18 -31.46
N LEU A 243 -11.37 13.52 -31.71
CA LEU A 243 -10.65 14.46 -30.83
C LEU A 243 -11.28 15.87 -30.85
N THR A 244 -11.91 16.22 -31.97
CA THR A 244 -12.68 17.46 -32.13
C THR A 244 -13.92 17.42 -31.24
N ASP A 245 -14.67 16.32 -31.27
CA ASP A 245 -15.87 16.15 -30.44
C ASP A 245 -15.52 16.11 -28.95
N ILE A 246 -14.43 15.44 -28.55
CA ILE A 246 -13.96 15.47 -27.16
C ILE A 246 -13.66 16.90 -26.71
N ALA A 247 -13.01 17.71 -27.55
CA ALA A 247 -12.73 19.10 -27.22
C ALA A 247 -14.03 19.87 -26.91
N TYR A 248 -15.05 19.70 -27.75
CA TYR A 248 -16.36 20.36 -27.54
C TYR A 248 -17.13 19.79 -26.34
N LEU A 249 -17.19 18.47 -26.19
CA LEU A 249 -17.89 17.78 -25.09
C LEU A 249 -17.29 18.09 -23.71
N THR A 250 -16.02 18.50 -23.68
CA THR A 250 -15.32 18.91 -22.44
C THR A 250 -15.22 20.43 -22.29
N GLY A 251 -15.87 21.20 -23.17
CA GLY A 251 -16.05 22.64 -22.98
C GLY A 251 -14.94 23.53 -23.49
N PHE A 252 -14.08 23.01 -24.36
CA PHE A 252 -13.13 23.85 -25.09
C PHE A 252 -13.83 24.48 -26.30
N SER A 253 -13.46 25.73 -26.59
CA SER A 253 -13.95 26.50 -27.74
C SER A 253 -13.54 25.89 -29.09
N ASP A 254 -12.38 25.23 -29.11
CA ASP A 254 -11.77 24.68 -30.31
C ASP A 254 -10.71 23.62 -29.95
N GLN A 255 -10.42 22.77 -30.94
CA GLN A 255 -9.47 21.66 -30.81
C GLN A 255 -8.01 22.13 -30.61
N SER A 256 -7.63 23.29 -31.14
CA SER A 256 -6.26 23.82 -31.00
C SER A 256 -5.98 24.23 -29.56
N HIS A 257 -6.94 24.93 -28.93
CA HIS A 257 -6.88 25.29 -27.52
C HIS A 257 -6.87 24.04 -26.64
N PHE A 258 -7.76 23.08 -26.89
CA PHE A 258 -7.77 21.79 -26.20
C PHE A 258 -6.40 21.09 -26.27
N THR A 259 -5.83 20.95 -27.47
CA THR A 259 -4.55 20.27 -27.69
C THR A 259 -3.41 20.90 -26.88
N ARG A 260 -3.34 22.23 -26.86
CA ARG A 260 -2.32 22.97 -26.09
C ARG A 260 -2.45 22.72 -24.58
N ILE A 261 -3.67 22.76 -24.05
CA ILE A 261 -3.92 22.54 -22.61
C ILE A 261 -3.71 21.07 -22.24
N PHE A 262 -4.17 20.14 -23.07
CA PHE A 262 -3.98 18.70 -22.88
C PHE A 262 -2.49 18.35 -22.83
N LYS A 263 -1.69 18.89 -23.76
CA LYS A 263 -0.23 18.70 -23.75
C LYS A 263 0.43 19.27 -22.51
N LYS A 264 0.01 20.47 -22.08
CA LYS A 264 0.53 21.10 -20.85
C LYS A 264 0.29 20.21 -19.62
N PHE A 265 -0.85 19.51 -19.57
CA PHE A 265 -1.23 18.68 -18.43
C PHE A 265 -0.66 17.25 -18.50
N SER A 266 -0.74 16.59 -19.65
CA SER A 266 -0.37 15.17 -19.83
C SER A 266 1.07 14.95 -20.34
N GLY A 267 1.77 16.02 -20.74
CA GLY A 267 3.12 15.96 -21.32
C GLY A 267 3.16 15.57 -22.81
N ILE A 268 2.08 15.03 -23.38
CA ILE A 268 2.00 14.58 -24.77
C ILE A 268 0.73 15.06 -25.48
N ASN A 269 0.69 14.98 -26.81
CA ASN A 269 -0.48 15.42 -27.57
C ASN A 269 -1.66 14.43 -27.41
N PRO A 270 -2.93 14.90 -27.51
CA PRO A 270 -4.12 14.05 -27.38
C PRO A 270 -4.13 12.84 -28.34
N SER A 271 -3.72 13.04 -29.59
CA SER A 271 -3.65 11.97 -30.60
C SER A 271 -2.63 10.89 -30.23
N GLU A 272 -1.48 11.30 -29.69
CA GLU A 272 -0.45 10.38 -29.22
C GLU A 272 -0.90 9.64 -27.96
N TYR A 273 -1.52 10.35 -27.01
CA TYR A 273 -2.09 9.78 -25.80
C TYR A 273 -3.10 8.68 -26.15
N ARG A 274 -4.09 9.00 -27.01
CA ARG A 274 -5.11 8.05 -27.47
C ARG A 274 -4.49 6.80 -28.09
N ARG A 275 -3.48 6.96 -28.97
CA ARG A 275 -2.79 5.82 -29.60
C ARG A 275 -2.09 4.91 -28.59
N LYS A 276 -1.52 5.46 -27.51
CA LYS A 276 -0.84 4.69 -26.46
C LYS A 276 -1.82 3.94 -25.56
N SER A 277 -2.95 4.55 -25.20
CA SER A 277 -3.95 3.93 -24.34
C SER A 277 -4.55 2.64 -24.91
N PHE A 278 -4.55 2.47 -26.24
CA PHE A 278 -5.05 1.26 -26.91
C PHE A 278 -3.96 0.24 -27.31
N LYS A 279 -2.70 0.46 -26.95
CA LYS A 279 -1.60 -0.50 -27.19
C LYS A 279 -1.33 -1.41 -25.98
N LYS A 280 -2.21 -1.38 -24.98
CA LYS A 280 -2.23 -2.30 -23.84
C LYS A 280 -3.17 -3.47 -24.12
#